data_AF-A0A967K8Y9-F1
#
_entry.id   AF-A0A967K8Y9-F1
#
_cell.length_a   1.000
_cell.length_b   1.000
_cell.length_c   1.000
_cell.angle_alpha   90.00
_cell.angle_beta   90.00
_cell.angle_gamma   90.00
#
_symmetry.space_group_name_H-M   'P 1'
#
loop_
_entity.id
_entity.type
_entity.pdbx_description
1 polymer ?
#
loop_
_entity_poly.entity_id
_entity_poly.type
_entity_poly.pdbx_seq_one_letter_code
_entity_poly.pdbx_strand_id
1 'polypeptide(L)' 'MTKLFAASRKTGPASAWIYGEPRVDDLLGDPVVTSLLRRDGLTGADVRAAVALGKERLSPTTPKERQAA' A
#
# COMPACT_ATOMS: atom_id res chain seq x y z
N MET A 1 -37.37 -14.83 -9.96
CA MET A 1 -36.49 -15.72 -9.17
C MET A 1 -35.05 -15.50 -9.61
N THR A 2 -34.28 -14.75 -8.82
CA THR A 2 -32.95 -14.21 -9.17
C THR A 2 -31.86 -15.26 -8.90
N LYS A 3 -31.01 -15.52 -9.90
CA LYS A 3 -29.84 -16.40 -9.75
C LYS A 3 -28.71 -15.63 -9.05
N LEU A 4 -28.32 -16.09 -7.86
CA LEU A 4 -27.19 -15.57 -7.09
C LEU A 4 -25.87 -16.14 -7.68
N PHE A 5 -24.95 -15.26 -8.10
CA PHE A 5 -23.61 -15.65 -8.49
C PHE A 5 -22.78 -15.99 -7.25
N ALA A 6 -22.33 -17.24 -7.15
CA ALA A 6 -21.37 -17.67 -6.15
C ALA A 6 -19.97 -17.15 -6.52
N ALA A 7 -19.53 -16.06 -5.89
CA ALA A 7 -18.16 -15.58 -5.97
C ALA A 7 -17.26 -16.51 -5.14
N SER A 8 -16.51 -17.37 -5.82
CA SER A 8 -15.45 -18.20 -5.25
C SER A 8 -14.32 -17.28 -4.75
N ARG A 9 -14.24 -17.07 -3.43
CA ARG A 9 -13.11 -16.37 -2.80
C ARG A 9 -11.92 -17.32 -2.73
N LYS A 10 -10.97 -17.14 -3.65
CA LYS A 10 -9.65 -17.77 -3.61
C LYS A 10 -8.82 -17.08 -2.53
N THR A 11 -8.77 -17.65 -1.34
CA THR A 11 -7.88 -17.22 -0.25
C THR A 11 -6.46 -17.70 -0.55
N GLY A 12 -5.58 -16.79 -0.93
CA GLY A 12 -4.13 -17.02 -0.98
C GLY A 12 -3.53 -17.10 0.44
N PRO A 13 -2.33 -17.68 0.61
CA PRO A 13 -1.71 -17.82 1.92
C PRO A 13 -1.40 -16.45 2.51
N ALA A 14 -2.00 -16.15 3.68
CA ALA A 14 -1.70 -14.96 4.47
C ALA A 14 -0.22 -15.00 4.88
N SER A 15 0.61 -14.23 4.18
CA SER A 15 2.06 -14.14 4.44
C SER A 15 2.30 -13.54 5.81
N ALA A 16 2.92 -14.31 6.71
CA ALA A 16 3.26 -14.00 8.10
C ALA A 16 3.46 -12.49 8.40
N TRP A 17 2.53 -11.94 9.18
CA TRP A 17 2.45 -10.53 9.56
C TRP A 17 3.42 -10.24 10.71
N ILE A 18 4.05 -9.06 10.70
CA ILE A 18 4.48 -8.43 11.96
C ILE A 18 3.18 -8.13 12.70
N TYR A 19 3.01 -8.67 13.91
CA TYR A 19 1.73 -8.60 14.61
C TYR A 19 1.23 -7.15 14.73
N GLY A 20 0.21 -6.79 13.96
CA GLY A 20 -0.51 -5.53 14.07
C GLY A 20 -0.52 -4.60 12.84
N GLU A 21 0.43 -4.70 11.89
CA GLU A 21 0.51 -3.73 10.78
C GLU A 21 0.46 -4.37 9.38
N PRO A 22 -0.56 -4.07 8.56
CA PRO A 22 -0.65 -4.55 7.18
C PRO A 22 0.38 -3.87 6.28
N ARG A 23 0.92 -4.60 5.29
CA ARG A 23 1.79 -3.97 4.27
C ARG A 23 0.95 -3.10 3.35
N VAL A 24 1.60 -2.15 2.70
CA VAL A 24 0.95 -1.29 1.69
C VAL A 24 0.28 -2.14 0.61
N ASP A 25 0.93 -3.18 0.11
CA ASP A 25 0.33 -4.05 -0.91
C ASP A 25 -0.88 -4.84 -0.40
N ASP A 26 -0.93 -5.18 0.90
CA ASP A 26 -2.09 -5.83 1.52
C ASP A 26 -3.28 -4.86 1.54
N LEU A 27 -3.03 -3.60 1.92
CA LEU A 27 -4.04 -2.54 1.90
C LEU A 27 -4.52 -2.22 0.49
N LEU A 28 -3.62 -2.21 -0.50
CA LEU A 28 -3.98 -1.99 -1.90
C LEU A 28 -4.76 -3.16 -2.51
N GLY A 29 -4.67 -4.36 -1.93
CA GLY A 29 -5.50 -5.50 -2.27
C GLY A 29 -6.90 -5.46 -1.65
N ASP A 30 -7.15 -4.57 -0.67
CA ASP A 30 -8.44 -4.45 -0.01
C ASP A 30 -9.48 -3.79 -0.95
N PRO A 31 -10.68 -4.39 -1.13
CA PRO A 31 -11.72 -3.85 -2.01
C PRO A 31 -12.25 -2.47 -1.61
N VAL A 32 -12.28 -2.15 -0.31
CA VAL A 32 -12.70 -0.84 0.21
C VAL A 32 -11.67 0.20 -0.16
N VAL A 33 -10.39 -0.07 0.08
CA VAL A 33 -9.29 0.83 -0.31
C VAL A 33 -9.29 1.04 -1.82
N THR A 34 -9.43 -0.03 -2.60
CA THR A 34 -9.53 0.05 -4.07
C THR A 34 -10.70 0.94 -4.52
N SER A 35 -11.86 0.82 -3.86
CA SER A 35 -13.04 1.63 -4.18
C SER A 35 -12.84 3.10 -3.84
N LEU A 36 -12.15 3.41 -2.73
CA LEU A 36 -11.80 4.78 -2.33
C LEU A 36 -10.83 5.41 -3.32
N LEU A 37 -9.75 4.71 -3.69
CA LEU A 37 -8.80 5.21 -4.69
C LEU A 37 -9.49 5.52 -6.00
N ARG A 38 -10.35 4.62 -6.49
CA ARG A 38 -11.10 4.84 -7.74
C ARG A 38 -12.06 6.03 -7.65
N ARG A 39 -12.76 6.21 -6.52
CA ARG A 39 -13.64 7.37 -6.28
C ARG A 39 -12.87 8.67 -6.43
N ASP A 40 -11.63 8.69 -5.96
CA ASP A 40 -10.77 9.86 -5.93
C ASP A 40 -9.88 9.98 -7.19
N GLY A 41 -10.10 9.11 -8.20
CA GLY A 41 -9.36 9.12 -9.47
C GLY A 41 -7.92 8.61 -9.37
N LEU A 42 -7.60 7.88 -8.30
CA LEU A 42 -6.27 7.35 -8.02
C LEU A 42 -6.17 5.85 -8.31
N THR A 43 -4.95 5.39 -8.53
CA THR A 43 -4.58 4.00 -8.72
C THR A 43 -3.64 3.52 -7.61
N GLY A 44 -3.48 2.21 -7.47
CA GLY A 44 -2.47 1.64 -6.57
C GLY A 44 -1.03 2.01 -6.98
N ALA A 45 -0.79 2.35 -8.25
CA ALA A 45 0.52 2.82 -8.71
C ALA A 45 0.85 4.21 -8.14
N ASP A 46 -0.13 5.12 -8.08
CA ASP A 46 0.03 6.46 -7.52
C ASP A 46 0.40 6.39 -6.03
N VAL A 47 -0.26 5.51 -5.29
CA VAL A 47 0.04 5.27 -3.87
C VAL A 47 1.48 4.75 -3.69
N ARG A 48 1.90 3.78 -4.51
CA ARG A 48 3.27 3.26 -4.46
C ARG A 48 4.31 4.33 -4.77
N ALA A 49 4.06 5.17 -5.77
CA ALA A 49 4.92 6.29 -6.11
C ALA A 49 5.02 7.30 -4.96
N ALA A 50 3.90 7.64 -4.31
CA ALA A 50 3.87 8.53 -3.17
C ALA A 50 4.64 7.97 -1.96
N VAL A 51 4.51 6.66 -1.69
CA VAL A 51 5.27 5.98 -0.63
C VAL A 51 6.77 5.99 -0.93
N ALA A 52 7.17 5.69 -2.17
CA ALA A 52 8.58 5.74 -2.57
C ALA A 52 9.17 7.15 -2.38
N LEU A 53 8.48 8.18 -2.86
CA LEU A 53 8.86 9.58 -2.68
C LEU A 53 8.96 9.97 -1.20
N GLY A 54 8.03 9.51 -0.37
CA GLY A 54 8.06 9.73 1.07
C GLY A 54 9.30 9.10 1.71
N LYS A 55 9.64 7.86 1.34
CA LYS A 55 10.85 7.17 1.82
C LYS A 55 12.12 7.91 1.41
N GLU A 56 12.21 8.40 0.18
CA GLU A 56 13.35 9.20 -0.28
C GLU A 56 13.52 10.48 0.54
N ARG A 57 12.43 11.20 0.83
CA ARG A 57 12.45 12.44 1.62
C ARG A 57 12.79 12.20 3.10
N LEU A 58 12.36 11.07 3.64
CA LEU A 58 12.56 10.70 5.05
C LEU A 58 13.88 9.96 5.27
N SER A 59 14.54 9.50 4.21
CA SER A 59 15.87 8.93 4.30
C SER A 59 16.81 10.04 4.79
N PRO A 60 17.44 9.90 5.97
CA PRO A 60 18.37 10.92 6.43
C PRO A 60 19.54 10.93 5.45
N THR A 61 19.65 11.99 4.65
CA THR A 61 20.99 12.47 4.30
C THR A 61 21.62 12.84 5.62
N THR A 62 22.38 11.92 6.22
CA THR A 62 23.13 12.13 7.45
C THR A 62 23.88 13.46 7.34
N PRO A 63 23.54 14.51 8.10
CA PRO A 63 24.37 15.70 8.17
C PRO A 63 25.51 15.36 9.13
N LYS A 64 26.50 14.61 8.65
CA LYS A 64 27.75 14.37 9.40
C LYS A 64 28.99 14.94 8.72
N GLU A 65 28.82 15.86 7.77
CA GLU A 65 29.95 16.38 6.98
C GLU A 65 29.75 17.83 6.50
N ARG A 66 29.31 18.72 7.38
CA ARG A 66 29.48 20.19 7.21
C ARG A 66 30.20 20.83 8.40
N GLN A 67 31.04 20.05 9.08
CA GLN A 67 32.00 20.50 10.08
C GLN A 67 33.38 19.93 9.74
N ALA A 68 33.89 20.20 8.54
CA ALA A 68 35.30 20.05 8.16
C ALA A 68 35.52 20.51 6.71
N ALA A 69 35.42 21.82 6.45
CA ALA A 69 36.14 22.52 5.39
C ALA A 69 35.93 24.03 5.58
#